data_AF-A0A2V8LUF6-F1
#
_entry.id   AF-A0A2V8LUF6-F1
#
_cell.length_a   1.000
_cell.length_b   1.000
_cell.length_c   1.000
_cell.angle_alpha   90.00
_cell.angle_beta   90.00
_cell.angle_gamma   90.00
#
_symmetry.space_group_name_H-M   'P 1'
#
loop_
_entity.id
_entity.type
_entity.pdbx_description
1 polymer ?
#
loop_
_entity_poly.entity_id
_entity_poly.type
_entity_poly.pdbx_seq_one_letter_code
_entity_poly.pdbx_strand_id
1 'polypeptide(L)'
;MTAGIMKENKQNIRYIGFESTEDGRRFDFSITGSGKESTRVSLVIPAPMFSGANRITFQESAKICYEKLRVILQNQGIQAPARIRLTGDDIAQFRHVPRGRPRFPQG
;
A
#
# COMPACT_ATOMS: atom_id res chain seq x y z
N MET A 1 10.31 -36.54 10.17
CA MET A 1 9.04 -35.78 10.19
C MET A 1 9.32 -34.38 9.68
N THR A 2 8.55 -33.96 8.69
CA THR A 2 8.75 -32.78 7.83
C THR A 2 8.57 -31.47 8.58
N ALA A 3 9.65 -30.72 8.80
CA ALA A 3 9.56 -29.28 9.02
C ALA A 3 9.38 -28.60 7.66
N GLY A 4 8.13 -28.59 7.17
CA GLY A 4 7.77 -27.80 6.02
C GLY A 4 8.04 -26.33 6.35
N ILE A 5 9.05 -25.76 5.71
CA ILE A 5 9.28 -24.32 5.68
C ILE A 5 7.94 -23.71 5.25
N MET A 6 7.22 -23.09 6.18
CA MET A 6 6.11 -22.19 5.83
C MET A 6 6.74 -21.15 4.91
N LYS A 7 6.60 -21.34 3.59
CA LYS A 7 6.89 -20.32 2.61
C LYS A 7 6.01 -19.16 3.01
N GLU A 8 6.59 -18.19 3.71
CA GLU A 8 6.03 -16.88 3.94
C GLU A 8 5.37 -16.51 2.62
N ASN A 9 4.04 -16.41 2.62
CA ASN A 9 3.23 -16.36 1.41
C ASN A 9 3.47 -14.97 0.80
N LYS A 10 4.64 -14.80 0.21
CA LYS A 10 5.29 -13.50 -0.01
C LYS A 10 4.62 -12.89 -1.21
N GLN A 11 3.56 -12.14 -0.94
CA GLN A 11 2.87 -11.35 -1.94
C GLN A 11 3.80 -10.24 -2.41
N ASN A 12 4.03 -10.18 -3.73
CA ASN A 12 4.77 -9.11 -4.36
C ASN A 12 3.81 -7.95 -4.65
N ILE A 13 4.11 -6.76 -4.13
CA ILE A 13 3.35 -5.54 -4.41
C ILE A 13 4.20 -4.69 -5.35
N ARG A 14 3.71 -4.48 -6.58
CA ARG A 14 4.37 -3.66 -7.60
C ARG A 14 3.54 -2.42 -7.88
N TYR A 15 4.15 -1.25 -7.80
CA TYR A 15 3.52 0.00 -8.25
C TYR A 15 3.42 0.01 -9.78
N ILE A 16 2.23 0.30 -10.32
CA ILE A 16 1.97 0.38 -11.75
C ILE A 16 2.03 1.84 -12.22
N GLY A 17 1.39 2.74 -11.47
CA GLY A 17 1.25 4.12 -11.86
C GLY A 17 0.14 4.83 -11.10
N PHE A 18 -0.19 6.03 -11.56
CA PHE A 18 -1.28 6.81 -11.01
C PHE A 18 -2.04 7.54 -12.12
N GLU A 19 -3.27 7.92 -11.80
CA GLU A 19 -4.13 8.75 -12.62
C GLU A 19 -4.75 9.84 -11.73
N SER A 20 -4.79 11.08 -12.24
CA SER A 20 -5.58 12.14 -11.62
C SER A 20 -7.04 11.97 -12.02
N THR A 21 -7.93 11.99 -11.04
CA THR A 21 -9.38 11.84 -11.21
C THR A 21 -10.09 13.04 -10.59
N GLU A 22 -11.37 13.23 -10.90
CA GLU A 22 -12.18 14.29 -10.26
C GLU A 22 -12.17 14.17 -8.72
N ASP A 23 -12.20 12.94 -8.21
CA ASP A 23 -12.16 12.65 -6.77
C ASP A 23 -10.77 12.83 -6.10
N GLY A 24 -9.70 13.08 -6.87
CA GLY A 24 -8.33 13.14 -6.37
C GLY A 24 -7.33 12.40 -7.23
N ARG A 25 -6.58 11.46 -6.64
CA ARG A 25 -5.59 10.66 -7.40
C ARG A 25 -5.72 9.18 -7.07
N ARG A 26 -5.80 8.36 -8.12
CA ARG A 26 -5.82 6.90 -8.03
C ARG A 26 -4.41 6.37 -8.27
N PHE A 27 -3.93 5.52 -7.36
CA PHE A 27 -2.65 4.83 -7.43
C PHE A 27 -2.92 3.34 -7.62
N ASP A 28 -2.35 2.78 -8.67
CA ASP A 28 -2.59 1.40 -9.07
C ASP A 28 -1.39 0.51 -8.72
N PHE A 29 -1.69 -0.65 -8.14
CA PHE A 29 -0.73 -1.67 -7.73
C PHE A 29 -1.11 -3.02 -8.31
N SER A 30 -0.10 -3.80 -8.66
CA SER A 30 -0.21 -5.21 -9.01
C SER A 30 0.24 -6.05 -7.82
N ILE A 31 -0.60 -6.99 -7.41
CA ILE A 31 -0.33 -7.91 -6.30
C ILE A 31 -0.23 -9.32 -6.86
N THR A 32 0.93 -9.94 -6.70
CA THR A 32 1.18 -11.31 -7.15
C THR A 32 1.46 -12.20 -5.96
N GLY A 33 0.60 -13.19 -5.72
CA GLY A 33 0.86 -14.28 -4.78
C GLY A 33 1.73 -15.37 -5.41
N SER A 34 2.39 -16.19 -4.60
CA SER A 34 3.16 -17.33 -5.10
C SER A 34 2.25 -18.27 -5.93
N GLY A 35 2.54 -18.40 -7.23
CA GLY A 35 1.78 -19.26 -8.14
C GLY A 35 0.38 -18.76 -8.51
N LYS A 36 0.05 -17.49 -8.24
CA LYS A 36 -1.26 -16.90 -8.57
C LYS A 36 -1.13 -15.83 -9.66
N GLU A 37 -2.21 -15.63 -10.43
CA GLU A 37 -2.33 -14.50 -11.33
C GLU A 37 -2.25 -13.17 -10.57
N SER A 38 -1.71 -12.15 -11.24
CA SER A 38 -1.59 -10.83 -10.66
C SER A 38 -2.95 -10.15 -10.56
N THR A 39 -3.26 -9.62 -9.37
CA THR A 39 -4.46 -8.82 -9.14
C THR A 39 -4.13 -7.34 -9.18
N ARG A 40 -4.95 -6.53 -9.86
CA ARG A 40 -4.88 -5.07 -9.77
C ARG A 40 -5.68 -4.56 -8.57
N VAL A 41 -5.06 -3.69 -7.78
CA VAL A 41 -5.71 -2.96 -6.68
C VAL A 41 -5.46 -1.48 -6.85
N SER A 42 -6.50 -0.69 -6.67
CA SER A 42 -6.45 0.77 -6.78
C SER A 42 -6.66 1.41 -5.41
N LEU A 43 -5.81 2.36 -5.05
CA LEU A 43 -5.97 3.19 -3.86
C LEU A 43 -6.23 4.64 -4.29
N VAL A 44 -7.28 5.27 -3.74
CA VAL A 44 -7.68 6.63 -4.09
C VAL A 44 -7.40 7.56 -2.92
N ILE A 45 -6.57 8.57 -3.16
CA ILE A 45 -6.37 9.67 -2.22
C ILE A 45 -7.28 10.83 -2.64
N PRO A 46 -8.12 11.38 -1.73
CA PRO A 46 -9.01 12.49 -2.02
C PRO A 46 -8.28 13.77 -2.46
N ALA A 47 -8.87 14.51 -3.41
CA ALA A 47 -8.33 15.78 -3.92
C ALA A 47 -7.93 16.80 -2.82
N PRO A 48 -8.72 16.99 -1.74
CA PRO A 48 -8.36 17.93 -0.67
C PRO A 48 -7.02 17.65 0.02
N MET A 49 -6.51 16.42 -0.06
CA MET A 49 -5.24 16.03 0.56
C MET A 49 -4.03 16.59 -0.20
N PHE A 50 -4.23 17.04 -1.44
CA PHE A 50 -3.19 17.63 -2.29
C PHE A 50 -3.15 19.16 -2.24
N SER A 51 -4.02 19.79 -1.45
CA SER A 51 -4.13 21.25 -1.32
C SER A 51 -3.96 21.71 0.14
N GLY A 52 -3.77 23.01 0.32
CA GLY A 52 -3.58 23.62 1.64
C GLY A 52 -2.17 23.45 2.23
N ALA A 53 -1.99 23.97 3.46
CA ALA A 53 -0.70 24.02 4.15
C ALA A 53 -0.15 22.63 4.53
N ASN A 54 -1.04 21.65 4.74
CA ASN A 54 -0.68 20.28 5.12
C ASN A 54 -0.73 19.29 3.94
N ARG A 55 -0.68 19.78 2.69
CA ARG A 55 -0.76 18.93 1.50
C ARG A 55 0.28 17.80 1.53
N ILE A 56 -0.10 16.65 0.99
CA ILE A 56 0.84 15.55 0.77
C ILE A 56 1.49 15.69 -0.60
N THR A 57 2.77 15.36 -0.66
CA THR A 57 3.54 15.28 -1.90
C THR A 57 3.24 13.99 -2.65
N PHE A 58 3.62 13.95 -3.93
CA PHE A 58 3.50 12.74 -4.74
C PHE A 58 4.27 11.54 -4.16
N GLN A 59 5.48 11.78 -3.64
CA GLN A 59 6.31 10.74 -3.04
C GLN A 59 5.67 10.18 -1.75
N GLU A 60 5.11 11.06 -0.91
CA GLU A 60 4.36 10.64 0.28
C GLU A 60 3.13 9.81 -0.10
N SER A 61 2.40 10.23 -1.14
CA SER A 61 1.18 9.55 -1.60
C SER A 61 1.43 8.10 -1.99
N ALA A 62 2.44 7.84 -2.83
CA ALA A 62 2.78 6.48 -3.25
C ALA A 62 3.22 5.61 -2.05
N LYS A 63 4.00 6.20 -1.12
CA LYS A 63 4.44 5.52 0.10
C LYS A 63 3.26 5.17 1.02
N ILE A 64 2.36 6.12 1.25
CA ILE A 64 1.16 5.96 2.07
C ILE A 64 0.28 4.82 1.50
N CYS A 65 0.01 4.85 0.20
CA CYS A 65 -0.77 3.81 -0.46
C CYS A 65 -0.12 2.42 -0.32
N TYR A 66 1.21 2.33 -0.49
CA TYR A 66 1.94 1.09 -0.35
C TYR A 66 1.84 0.52 1.08
N GLU A 67 2.09 1.32 2.11
CA GLU A 67 2.05 0.84 3.50
C GLU A 67 0.62 0.45 3.92
N LYS A 68 -0.40 1.23 3.54
CA LYS A 68 -1.80 0.85 3.76
C LYS A 68 -2.10 -0.51 3.12
N LEU A 69 -1.71 -0.67 1.85
CA LEU A 69 -1.93 -1.90 1.10
C LEU A 69 -1.23 -3.10 1.75
N ARG A 70 0.01 -2.91 2.20
CA ARG A 70 0.79 -3.93 2.90
C ARG A 70 0.10 -4.38 4.19
N VAL A 71 -0.40 -3.46 5.01
CA VAL A 71 -1.12 -3.78 6.27
C VAL A 71 -2.41 -4.56 5.98
N ILE A 72 -3.18 -4.17 4.96
CA ILE A 72 -4.40 -4.89 4.56
C ILE A 72 -4.06 -6.34 4.15
N LEU A 73 -3.02 -6.51 3.33
CA LEU A 73 -2.58 -7.82 2.87
C LEU A 73 -2.08 -8.72 4.01
N GLN A 74 -1.42 -8.14 5.02
CA GLN A 74 -0.97 -8.86 6.21
C GLN A 74 -2.11 -9.32 7.12
N ASN A 75 -3.17 -8.51 7.26
CA ASN A 75 -4.22 -8.75 8.25
C ASN A 75 -5.39 -9.59 7.72
N GLN A 76 -5.77 -9.39 6.46
CA GLN A 76 -7.06 -9.88 5.95
C GLN A 76 -6.99 -10.38 4.49
N GLY A 77 -5.90 -10.09 3.77
CA GLY A 77 -5.83 -10.33 2.33
C GLY A 77 -6.76 -9.37 1.56
N ILE A 78 -6.73 -9.45 0.22
CA ILE A 78 -7.59 -8.64 -0.64
C ILE A 78 -8.29 -9.55 -1.64
N GLN A 79 -9.61 -9.40 -1.76
CA GLN A 79 -10.39 -9.98 -2.85
C GLN A 79 -10.42 -9.00 -4.04
N ALA A 80 -10.16 -9.53 -5.24
CA ALA A 80 -9.96 -8.76 -6.46
C ALA A 80 -11.25 -8.58 -7.28
N PRO A 81 -11.40 -7.47 -8.04
CA PRO A 81 -10.62 -6.23 -8.01
C PRO A 81 -11.10 -5.29 -6.88
N ALA A 82 -10.16 -4.67 -6.17
CA ALA A 82 -10.46 -3.77 -5.05
C ALA A 82 -10.11 -2.31 -5.36
N ARG A 83 -11.03 -1.40 -5.08
CA ARG A 83 -10.81 0.05 -5.04
C ARG A 83 -10.96 0.52 -3.60
N ILE A 84 -9.89 1.04 -3.01
CA ILE A 84 -9.82 1.44 -1.61
C ILE A 84 -9.67 2.96 -1.56
N ARG A 85 -10.57 3.66 -0.88
CA ARG A 85 -10.46 5.12 -0.66
C ARG A 85 -9.76 5.37 0.67
N LEU A 86 -8.71 6.19 0.66
CA LEU A 86 -8.00 6.56 1.88
C LEU A 86 -8.72 7.70 2.59
N THR A 87 -8.77 7.62 3.92
CA THR A 87 -9.26 8.70 4.78
C THR A 87 -8.13 9.64 5.21
N GLY A 88 -8.48 10.77 5.83
CA GLY A 88 -7.49 11.65 6.47
C GLY A 88 -6.70 10.92 7.56
N ASP A 89 -7.34 10.03 8.31
CA ASP A 89 -6.70 9.22 9.36
C ASP A 89 -5.70 8.23 8.78
N ASP A 90 -6.05 7.56 7.67
CA ASP A 90 -5.10 6.69 6.95
C ASP A 90 -3.86 7.47 6.55
N ILE A 91 -4.06 8.66 5.98
CA ILE A 91 -2.96 9.51 5.53
C ILE A 91 -2.09 9.93 6.71
N ALA A 92 -2.69 10.42 7.79
CA ALA A 92 -1.96 10.80 9.00
C ALA A 92 -1.15 9.64 9.58
N GLN A 93 -1.76 8.45 9.67
CA GLN A 93 -1.14 7.24 10.18
C GLN A 93 0.08 6.83 9.34
N PHE A 94 -0.04 6.79 8.02
CA PHE A 94 1.00 6.24 7.14
C PHE A 94 2.03 7.28 6.68
N ARG A 95 1.76 8.59 6.84
CA ARG A 95 2.69 9.67 6.49
C ARG A 95 3.97 9.63 7.33
N HIS A 96 3.84 9.37 8.63
CA HIS A 96 4.95 9.44 9.59
C HIS A 96 5.68 8.11 9.83
N VAL A 97 5.27 7.01 9.18
CA VAL A 97 5.91 5.71 9.38
C VAL A 97 7.38 5.80 8.93
N PRO A 98 8.36 5.66 9.85
CA PRO A 98 9.78 5.67 9.49
C PRO A 98 10.06 4.53 8.53
N ARG A 99 10.87 4.78 7.49
CA ARG A 99 11.35 3.69 6.64
C ARG A 99 12.28 2.81 7.47
N GLY A 100 11.84 1.59 7.73
CA GLY A 100 12.69 0.55 8.25
C GLY A 100 11.95 -0.40 9.17
N ARG A 101 11.99 -1.69 8.84
CA ARG A 101 12.08 -2.72 9.88
C ARG A 101 13.10 -2.20 10.91
N PRO A 102 12.84 -2.20 12.23
CA PRO A 102 13.91 -1.95 13.18
C PRO A 102 15.05 -2.89 12.79
N ARG A 103 16.16 -2.32 12.32
CA ARG A 103 17.40 -3.08 12.20
C ARG A 103 17.75 -3.36 13.64
N PHE A 104 17.43 -4.58 14.09
CA PHE A 104 17.94 -5.06 15.36
C PHE A 104 19.45 -4.78 15.35
N PRO A 105 19.99 -4.07 16.36
CA PRO A 105 21.44 -3.96 16.47
C PRO A 105 21.98 -5.39 16.61
N GLN A 106 22.81 -5.81 15.65
CA GLN A 106 23.68 -6.95 15.86
C GLN A 106 24.85 -6.47 16.70
N GLY A 107 25.05 -7.10 17.85
CA GLY A 107 26.27 -7.01 18.66
C GLY A 107 26.21 -5.95 19.73
#